data_AF-A0A497RCE5-F1
#
_entry.id   AF-A0A497RCE5-F1
#
_cell.length_a   1.000
_cell.length_b   1.000
_cell.length_c   1.000
_cell.angle_alpha   90.00
_cell.angle_beta   90.00
_cell.angle_gamma   90.00
#
_symmetry.space_group_name_H-M   'P 1'
#
loop_
_entity.id
_entity.type
_entity.pdbx_description
1 polymer ?
#
loop_
_entity_poly.entity_id
_entity_poly.type
_entity_poly.pdbx_seq_one_letter_code
_entity_poly.pdbx_strand_id
1 'polypeptide(L)'
;MRPPICAICDKDLGEGEGGLIYFKQRFSDRVWERKMQRINGVGHPPNAEWFCEKHYPRAKELQDLTIDKAIAIILKEEDSEKG
;
A
#
# COMPACT_ATOMS: atom_id res chain seq x y z
N MET A 1 0.70 -14.99 -4.51
CA MET A 1 0.19 -13.75 -3.88
C MET A 1 1.21 -13.31 -2.86
N ARG A 2 1.51 -12.01 -2.77
CA ARG A 2 2.37 -11.49 -1.70
C ARG A 2 1.61 -11.66 -0.37
N PRO A 3 2.26 -12.08 0.73
CA PRO A 3 1.59 -12.17 2.02
C PRO A 3 1.05 -10.79 2.41
N PRO A 4 -0.15 -10.72 3.03
CA PRO A 4 -0.72 -9.47 3.48
C PRO A 4 0.06 -9.03 4.73
N ILE A 5 1.10 -8.22 4.53
CA ILE A 5 1.94 -7.65 5.58
C ILE A 5 1.69 -6.16 5.62
N CYS A 6 1.48 -5.58 6.80
CA CYS A 6 1.30 -4.15 6.93
C CYS A 6 2.55 -3.39 6.47
N ALA A 7 2.40 -2.51 5.48
CA ALA A 7 3.51 -1.72 4.93
C ALA A 7 4.13 -0.67 5.88
N ILE A 8 3.63 -0.57 7.12
CA ILE A 8 4.07 0.42 8.12
C ILE A 8 4.78 -0.25 9.30
N CYS A 9 4.20 -1.32 9.84
CA CYS A 9 4.71 -1.97 11.06
C CYS A 9 5.14 -3.43 10.86
N ASP A 10 5.15 -3.91 9.62
CA ASP A 10 5.53 -5.27 9.24
C ASP A 10 4.71 -6.38 9.95
N LYS A 11 3.56 -6.03 10.53
CA LYS A 11 2.62 -7.01 11.10
C LYS A 11 2.09 -7.91 9.98
N ASP A 12 2.29 -9.22 10.11
CA ASP A 12 1.56 -10.23 9.33
C ASP A 12 0.06 -10.12 9.60
N LEU A 13 -0.74 -9.98 8.54
CA LEU A 13 -2.18 -9.84 8.62
C LEU A 13 -2.82 -11.21 8.44
N GLY A 14 -3.61 -11.64 9.43
CA GLY A 14 -4.56 -12.73 9.25
C GLY A 14 -5.70 -12.38 8.30
N GLU A 15 -6.57 -13.36 8.04
CA GLU A 15 -7.80 -13.12 7.30
C GLU A 15 -8.68 -12.10 8.05
N GLY A 16 -8.97 -10.96 7.41
CA GLY A 16 -9.78 -9.88 8.00
C GLY A 16 -9.03 -8.86 8.86
N GLU A 17 -7.74 -9.06 9.17
CA GLU A 17 -6.99 -8.16 10.07
C GLU A 17 -6.42 -6.90 9.38
N GLY A 18 -6.97 -6.54 8.23
CA GLY A 18 -6.51 -5.39 7.46
C GLY A 18 -7.14 -5.29 6.08
N GLY A 19 -6.56 -4.44 5.23
CA GLY A 19 -7.07 -4.22 3.89
C GLY A 19 -6.02 -3.76 2.88
N LEU A 20 -6.26 -4.13 1.63
CA LEU A 20 -5.50 -3.68 0.47
C LEU A 20 -6.04 -2.31 0.03
N ILE A 21 -5.15 -1.34 -0.14
CA ILE A 21 -5.49 0.00 -0.64
C ILE A 21 -4.75 0.24 -1.95
N TYR A 22 -5.45 0.83 -2.91
CA TYR A 22 -4.88 1.27 -4.19
C TYR A 22 -4.67 2.78 -4.13
N PHE A 23 -3.41 3.19 -4.27
CA PHE A 23 -3.00 4.58 -4.31
C PHE A 23 -3.02 5.14 -5.73
N LYS A 24 -2.93 6.48 -5.82
CA LYS A 24 -2.74 7.17 -7.09
C LYS A 24 -1.50 6.63 -7.82
N GLN A 25 -1.72 6.19 -9.05
CA GLN A 25 -0.68 5.64 -9.91
C GLN A 25 0.40 6.68 -10.23
N ARG A 26 1.66 6.27 -10.13
CA ARG A 26 2.82 6.94 -10.72
C ARG A 26 2.91 6.59 -12.21
N PHE A 27 3.75 7.32 -12.94
CA PHE A 27 4.03 6.99 -14.33
C PHE A 27 4.59 5.55 -14.49
N SER A 28 5.48 5.13 -13.59
CA SER A 28 6.03 3.78 -13.53
C SER A 28 4.96 2.70 -13.36
N ASP A 29 3.93 2.97 -12.57
CA ASP A 29 2.86 2.02 -12.26
C ASP A 29 2.04 1.74 -13.53
N ARG A 30 1.80 2.78 -14.34
CA ARG A 30 1.14 2.65 -15.66
C ARG A 30 1.99 1.86 -16.66
N VAL A 31 3.31 2.00 -16.61
CA VAL A 31 4.22 1.21 -17.46
C VAL A 31 4.16 -0.27 -17.08
N TRP A 32 4.15 -0.56 -15.77
CA TRP A 32 3.98 -1.92 -15.26
C TRP A 32 2.65 -2.52 -15.70
N GLU A 33 1.55 -1.79 -15.57
CA GLU A 33 0.21 -2.25 -15.95
C GLU A 33 0.14 -2.60 -17.44
N ARG A 34 0.67 -1.74 -18.31
CA ARG A 34 0.76 -2.04 -19.76
C ARG A 34 1.61 -3.26 -20.04
N LYS A 35 2.70 -3.47 -19.30
CA LYS A 35 3.54 -4.66 -19.44
C LYS A 35 2.77 -5.92 -19.05
N MET A 36 2.05 -5.89 -17.93
CA MET A 36 1.24 -7.02 -17.47
C MET A 36 0.11 -7.34 -18.44
N GLN A 37 -0.60 -6.33 -18.96
CA GLN A 37 -1.63 -6.53 -19.98
C GLN A 37 -1.07 -7.20 -21.25
N ARG A 38 0.12 -6.78 -21.73
CA ARG A 38 0.75 -7.37 -22.93
C ARG A 38 1.12 -8.84 -22.78
N ILE A 39 1.53 -9.25 -21.59
CA ILE A 39 1.96 -10.63 -21.31
C ILE A 39 0.84 -11.48 -20.69
N ASN A 40 -0.37 -10.92 -20.55
CA ASN A 40 -1.46 -11.49 -19.76
C ASN A 40 -1.03 -11.92 -18.35
N GLY A 41 -0.14 -11.11 -17.76
CA GLY A 41 0.51 -11.37 -16.48
C GLY A 41 -0.38 -10.98 -15.32
N VAL A 42 -0.30 -11.76 -14.25
CA VAL A 42 -0.94 -11.47 -12.97
C VAL A 42 0.12 -11.15 -11.93
N GLY A 43 -0.14 -10.17 -11.07
CA GLY A 43 0.83 -9.74 -10.06
C GLY A 43 0.27 -8.68 -9.14
N HIS A 44 1.01 -8.41 -8.07
CA HIS A 44 0.69 -7.35 -7.13
C HIS A 44 0.96 -5.98 -7.77
N PRO A 45 -0.05 -5.11 -7.92
CA PRO A 45 0.15 -3.79 -8.52
C PRO A 45 1.10 -2.94 -7.66
N PRO A 46 2.04 -2.21 -8.29
CA PRO A 46 3.03 -1.41 -7.55
C PRO A 46 2.43 -0.21 -6.83
N ASN A 47 1.18 0.16 -7.14
CA ASN A 47 0.44 1.21 -6.46
C ASN A 47 -0.51 0.67 -5.37
N ALA A 48 -0.44 -0.61 -5.01
CA ALA A 48 -1.27 -1.20 -3.97
C ALA A 48 -0.42 -1.71 -2.81
N GLU A 49 -0.87 -1.52 -1.56
CA GLU A 49 -0.29 -2.20 -0.39
C GLU A 49 -1.30 -2.52 0.70
N TRP A 50 -0.89 -3.47 1.54
CA TRP A 50 -1.65 -3.95 2.69
C TRP A 50 -1.37 -3.11 3.94
N PHE A 51 -2.42 -2.84 4.70
CA PHE A 51 -2.36 -2.14 5.98
C PHE A 51 -3.17 -2.90 7.03
N CYS A 52 -2.65 -3.03 8.24
CA CYS A 52 -3.42 -3.56 9.37
C CYS A 52 -4.57 -2.62 9.73
N GLU A 53 -5.52 -3.09 10.53
CA GLU A 53 -6.66 -2.29 11.02
C GLU A 53 -6.27 -0.94 11.63
N LYS A 54 -5.10 -0.85 12.28
CA LYS A 54 -4.59 0.42 12.84
C LYS A 54 -4.28 1.44 11.74
N HIS A 55 -3.52 1.03 10.73
CA HIS A 55 -2.99 1.95 9.70
C HIS A 55 -3.93 2.09 8.50
N TYR A 56 -4.87 1.16 8.31
CA TYR A 56 -5.78 1.15 7.17
C TYR A 56 -6.63 2.44 7.04
N PRO A 57 -7.28 2.97 8.10
CA PRO A 57 -8.09 4.18 7.99
C PRO A 57 -7.29 5.36 7.47
N ARG A 58 -6.09 5.58 8.04
CA ARG A 58 -5.21 6.69 7.65
C ARG A 58 -4.67 6.52 6.23
N ALA A 59 -4.23 5.32 5.87
CA ALA A 59 -3.80 5.01 4.52
C ALA A 59 -4.91 5.24 3.48
N LYS A 60 -6.17 4.99 3.86
CA LYS A 60 -7.33 5.19 2.99
C LYS A 60 -7.63 6.67 2.73
N GLU A 61 -7.45 7.53 3.72
CA GLU A 61 -7.55 9.00 3.54
C GLU A 61 -6.47 9.54 2.60
N LEU A 62 -5.30 8.88 2.56
CA LEU A 62 -4.17 9.27 1.73
C LEU A 62 -4.14 8.57 0.36
N GLN A 63 -5.20 7.84 -0.02
CA GLN A 63 -5.25 7.07 -1.27
C GLN A 63 -5.08 7.93 -2.55
N ASP A 64 -5.43 9.21 -2.47
CA ASP A 64 -5.25 10.17 -3.57
C ASP A 64 -3.79 10.60 -3.78
N LEU A 65 -2.90 10.26 -2.85
CA LEU A 65 -1.46 10.42 -2.97
C LEU A 65 -0.82 9.17 -3.59
N THR A 66 0.44 9.31 -4.01
CA THR A 66 1.25 8.15 -4.41
C THR A 66 1.65 7.34 -3.18
N ILE A 67 1.78 6.01 -3.33
CA ILE A 67 2.08 5.08 -2.23
C ILE A 67 3.27 5.52 -1.35
N ASP A 68 4.37 5.99 -1.96
CA ASP A 68 5.56 6.43 -1.22
C ASP A 68 5.27 7.65 -0.33
N LYS A 69 4.41 8.56 -0.80
CA LYS A 69 4.02 9.75 -0.04
C LYS A 69 3.10 9.38 1.11
N ALA A 70 2.13 8.51 0.87
CA ALA A 70 1.23 8.04 1.91
C ALA A 70 1.99 7.32 3.02
N ILE A 71 2.87 6.37 2.67
CA ILE A 71 3.71 5.64 3.63
C ILE A 71 4.61 6.60 4.42
N ALA A 72 5.28 7.54 3.75
CA ALA A 72 6.16 8.50 4.41
C ALA A 72 5.42 9.43 5.40
N ILE A 73 4.15 9.74 5.15
CA ILE A 73 3.31 10.52 6.08
C ILE A 73 3.00 9.68 7.32
N ILE A 74 2.50 8.45 7.13
CA ILE A 74 2.10 7.57 8.24
C ILE A 74 3.30 7.21 9.13
N LEU A 75 4.47 6.92 8.53
CA LEU A 75 5.69 6.65 9.30
C LEU A 75 6.10 7.84 10.18
N LYS A 76 6.03 9.06 9.65
CA LYS A 76 6.33 10.27 10.42
C LYS A 76 5.35 10.51 11.57
N GLU A 77 4.07 10.19 11.35
CA GLU A 77 3.03 10.26 12.38
C GLU A 77 3.32 9.25 13.50
N GLU A 78 3.63 7.99 13.16
CA GLU A 78 3.99 6.94 14.13
C GLU A 78 5.26 7.24 14.94
N ASP A 79 6.26 7.89 14.33
CA ASP A 79 7.48 8.30 15.02
C ASP A 79 7.23 9.47 15.98
N SER A 80 6.32 10.38 15.63
CA SER A 80 5.97 11.55 16.45
C SER A 80 5.14 11.18 17.68
N GLU A 81 4.38 10.10 17.64
CA GLU A 81 3.59 9.58 18.77
C GLU A 81 4.42 8.80 19.80
N LYS A 82 5.68 8.47 19.48
CA LYS A 82 6.60 7.73 20.36
C LYS A 82 7.54 8.62 21.18
N GLY A 83 7.53 9.94 20.96
CA GLY A 83 8.34 10.93 21.66
C GLY A 83 7.58 11.67 22.74
#